data_AF-A0A2G8LBN8-F1
#
_entry.id   AF-A0A2G8LBN8-F1
#
_cell.length_a   1.000
_cell.length_b   1.000
_cell.length_c   1.000
_cell.angle_alpha   90.00
_cell.angle_beta   90.00
_cell.angle_gamma   90.00
#
_symmetry.space_group_name_H-M   'P 1'
#
loop_
_entity.id
_entity.type
_entity.pdbx_description
1 polymer ?
#
loop_
_entity_poly.entity_id
_entity_poly.type
_entity_poly.pdbx_seq_one_letter_code
_entity_poly.pdbx_strand_id
1 'polypeptide(L)'
;MVKNDDHRKQYNEFIYHETLRVAVCQMMEEKEKLPTGLQSKMETMFLKKFDFYMRRIKEKAKKHDGKDMMVNVYGQRHGHFNYKQIRTKLLEIKHKLDQRKREEQPASEMDQTEAGMKQLTIEDEEATDVKEEQMADNKEATPR
;
A
#
# COMPACT_ATOMS: atom_id res chain seq x y z
N MET A 1 -21.52 -28.40 -23.63
CA MET A 1 -20.30 -27.81 -24.24
C MET A 1 -19.70 -26.81 -23.26
N VAL A 2 -18.61 -27.17 -22.59
CA VAL A 2 -17.83 -26.21 -21.78
C VAL A 2 -17.19 -25.24 -22.76
N LYS A 3 -17.40 -23.93 -22.55
CA LYS A 3 -16.96 -22.89 -23.49
C LYS A 3 -15.42 -22.82 -23.46
N ASN A 4 -14.76 -23.13 -24.58
CA ASN A 4 -13.28 -23.05 -24.74
C ASN A 4 -12.66 -21.68 -24.38
N ASP A 5 -13.45 -20.61 -24.35
CA ASP A 5 -12.99 -19.29 -23.93
C ASP A 5 -12.75 -19.15 -22.42
N ASP A 6 -13.24 -20.08 -21.61
CA ASP A 6 -13.06 -20.06 -20.17
C ASP A 6 -11.64 -20.49 -19.76
N HIS A 7 -11.10 -21.54 -20.40
CA HIS A 7 -9.77 -22.06 -20.07
C HIS A 7 -8.63 -21.06 -20.35
N ARG A 8 -8.70 -20.35 -21.49
CA ARG A 8 -7.70 -19.32 -21.83
C ARG A 8 -7.72 -18.17 -20.82
N LYS A 9 -8.91 -17.75 -20.38
CA LYS A 9 -9.05 -16.70 -19.36
C LYS A 9 -8.50 -17.17 -18.02
N GLN A 10 -8.86 -18.36 -17.57
CA GLN A 10 -8.35 -18.95 -16.34
C GLN A 10 -6.81 -19.09 -16.35
N TYR A 11 -6.23 -19.48 -17.48
CA TYR A 11 -4.78 -19.54 -17.65
C TYR A 11 -4.12 -18.17 -17.53
N ASN A 12 -4.69 -17.15 -18.17
CA ASN A 12 -4.17 -15.79 -18.06
C ASN A 12 -4.23 -15.29 -16.61
N GLU A 13 -5.29 -15.61 -15.86
CA GLU A 13 -5.39 -15.27 -14.44
C GLU A 13 -4.33 -15.99 -13.59
N PHE A 14 -4.12 -17.27 -13.85
CA PHE A 14 -3.09 -18.08 -13.20
C PHE A 14 -1.69 -17.50 -13.45
N ILE A 15 -1.33 -17.27 -14.72
CA ILE A 15 -0.03 -16.71 -15.09
C ILE A 15 0.17 -15.34 -14.45
N TYR A 16 -0.87 -14.51 -14.41
CA TYR A 16 -0.80 -13.20 -13.78
C TYR A 16 -0.50 -13.29 -12.28
N HIS A 17 -1.21 -14.17 -11.57
CA HIS A 17 -0.98 -14.42 -10.16
C HIS A 17 0.45 -14.90 -9.89
N GLU A 18 0.90 -15.92 -10.63
CA GLU A 18 2.24 -16.49 -10.44
C GLU A 18 3.35 -15.51 -10.82
N THR A 19 3.13 -14.66 -11.81
CA THR A 19 4.06 -13.57 -12.14
C THR A 19 4.25 -12.63 -10.95
N LEU A 20 3.16 -12.20 -10.30
CA LEU A 20 3.27 -11.34 -9.11
C LEU A 20 3.91 -12.06 -7.92
N ARG A 21 3.53 -13.32 -7.69
CA ARG A 21 4.03 -14.11 -6.54
C ARG A 21 5.52 -14.43 -6.67
N VAL A 22 5.93 -14.95 -7.83
CA VAL A 22 7.29 -15.46 -8.06
C VAL A 22 8.15 -14.37 -8.67
N ALA A 23 7.82 -13.92 -9.88
CA ALA A 23 8.69 -13.04 -10.65
C ALA A 23 8.79 -11.62 -10.07
N VAL A 24 7.86 -11.21 -9.21
CA VAL A 24 7.93 -9.93 -8.48
C VAL A 24 8.30 -10.15 -7.01
N CYS A 25 7.43 -10.79 -6.20
CA CYS A 25 7.68 -10.85 -4.75
C CYS A 25 8.92 -11.69 -4.41
N GLN A 26 8.98 -12.95 -4.86
CA GLN A 26 10.11 -13.82 -4.57
C GLN A 26 11.42 -13.27 -5.15
N MET A 27 11.40 -12.75 -6.39
CA MET A 27 12.59 -12.16 -6.98
C MET A 27 13.11 -10.93 -6.23
N MET A 28 12.23 -10.12 -5.63
CA MET A 28 12.62 -8.96 -4.83
C MET A 28 13.11 -9.34 -3.41
N GLU A 29 12.56 -10.42 -2.85
CA GLU A 29 13.01 -11.02 -1.59
C GLU A 29 14.40 -11.65 -1.76
N GLU A 30 14.66 -12.32 -2.88
CA GLU A 30 15.90 -13.05 -3.16
C GLU A 30 16.93 -12.26 -3.99
N LYS A 31 16.70 -10.96 -4.22
CA LYS A 31 17.56 -10.13 -5.09
C LYS A 31 19.03 -10.13 -4.67
N GLU A 32 19.35 -10.40 -3.41
CA GLU A 32 20.73 -10.44 -2.88
C GLU A 32 21.60 -11.50 -3.57
N LYS A 33 20.97 -12.52 -4.17
CA LYS A 33 21.65 -13.56 -4.97
C LYS A 33 22.08 -13.06 -6.36
N LEU A 34 21.63 -11.87 -6.77
CA LEU A 34 21.87 -11.30 -8.10
C LEU A 34 23.05 -10.32 -8.09
N PRO A 35 23.68 -10.01 -9.23
CA PRO A 35 24.72 -8.98 -9.30
C PRO A 35 24.21 -7.60 -8.87
N THR A 36 25.03 -6.83 -8.13
CA THR A 36 24.64 -5.54 -7.52
C THR A 36 24.00 -4.56 -8.51
N GLY A 37 24.56 -4.43 -9.72
CA GLY A 37 24.00 -3.54 -10.75
C GLY A 37 22.60 -3.95 -11.23
N LEU A 38 22.25 -5.24 -11.16
CA LEU A 38 20.91 -5.73 -11.46
C LEU A 38 19.97 -5.49 -10.27
N GLN A 39 20.45 -5.64 -9.04
CA GLN A 39 19.67 -5.37 -7.83
C GLN A 39 19.14 -3.93 -7.82
N SER A 40 20.01 -2.93 -8.00
CA SER A 40 19.59 -1.52 -7.98
C SER A 40 18.58 -1.19 -9.09
N LYS A 41 18.73 -1.81 -10.27
CA LYS A 41 17.77 -1.68 -11.37
C LYS A 41 16.42 -2.30 -11.03
N MET A 42 16.42 -3.49 -10.41
CA MET A 42 15.19 -4.15 -9.97
C MET A 42 14.46 -3.32 -8.93
N GLU A 43 15.15 -2.79 -7.93
CA GLU A 43 14.56 -1.91 -6.91
C GLU A 43 13.94 -0.66 -7.52
N THR A 44 14.68 0.01 -8.40
CA THR A 44 14.19 1.21 -9.10
C THR A 44 12.93 0.91 -9.92
N MET A 45 12.94 -0.19 -10.68
CA MET A 45 11.79 -0.58 -11.49
C MET A 45 10.60 -1.04 -10.66
N PHE A 46 10.85 -1.75 -9.57
CA PHE A 46 9.83 -2.17 -8.62
C PHE A 46 9.08 -0.97 -8.06
N LEU A 47 9.80 0.03 -7.54
CA LEU A 47 9.19 1.24 -6.97
C LEU A 47 8.39 2.02 -8.02
N LYS A 48 8.93 2.17 -9.24
CA LYS A 48 8.22 2.81 -10.37
C LYS A 48 6.92 2.10 -10.76
N LYS A 49 6.84 0.79 -10.55
CA LYS A 49 5.67 -0.03 -10.91
C LYS A 49 4.79 -0.39 -9.71
N PHE A 50 5.14 0.07 -8.51
CA PHE A 50 4.46 -0.32 -7.27
C PHE A 50 2.96 -0.03 -7.31
N ASP A 51 2.56 1.18 -7.67
CA ASP A 51 1.15 1.58 -7.74
C ASP A 51 0.37 0.77 -8.79
N PHE A 52 1.04 0.40 -9.88
CA PHE A 52 0.47 -0.48 -10.89
C PHE A 52 0.17 -1.87 -10.31
N TYR A 53 1.10 -2.46 -9.56
CA TYR A 53 0.86 -3.74 -8.88
C TYR A 53 -0.29 -3.65 -7.88
N MET A 54 -0.30 -2.61 -7.04
CA MET A 54 -1.32 -2.41 -6.01
C MET A 54 -2.73 -2.24 -6.59
N ARG A 55 -2.87 -1.44 -7.66
CA ARG A 55 -4.15 -1.28 -8.35
C ARG A 55 -4.66 -2.60 -8.93
N ARG A 56 -3.79 -3.33 -9.63
CA ARG A 56 -4.16 -4.61 -10.25
C ARG A 56 -4.52 -5.67 -9.22
N ILE A 57 -3.75 -5.76 -8.13
CA ILE A 57 -4.05 -6.67 -7.02
C ILE A 57 -5.40 -6.33 -6.39
N LYS A 58 -5.72 -5.05 -6.18
CA LYS A 58 -7.03 -4.64 -5.67
C LYS A 58 -8.18 -5.08 -6.58
N GLU A 59 -8.02 -4.92 -7.90
CA GLU A 59 -9.02 -5.35 -8.89
C GLU A 59 -9.19 -6.88 -8.92
N LYS A 60 -8.07 -7.62 -8.89
CA LYS A 60 -8.07 -9.08 -8.97
C LYS A 60 -8.52 -9.75 -7.68
N ALA A 61 -8.11 -9.23 -6.52
CA ALA A 61 -8.52 -9.74 -5.22
C ALA A 61 -10.03 -9.75 -5.06
N LYS A 62 -10.72 -8.69 -5.50
CA LYS A 62 -12.20 -8.62 -5.46
C LYS A 62 -12.88 -9.74 -6.25
N LYS A 63 -12.24 -10.27 -7.29
CA LYS A 63 -12.83 -11.22 -8.23
C LYS A 63 -12.37 -12.66 -8.02
N HIS A 64 -11.15 -12.86 -7.53
CA HIS A 64 -10.46 -14.16 -7.58
C HIS A 64 -9.91 -14.64 -6.24
N ASP A 65 -9.77 -13.78 -5.23
CA ASP A 65 -9.14 -14.19 -3.96
C ASP A 65 -9.89 -15.37 -3.30
N GLY A 66 -9.15 -16.40 -2.88
CA GLY A 66 -9.69 -17.63 -2.31
C GLY A 66 -10.29 -18.61 -3.32
N LYS A 67 -10.37 -18.28 -4.61
CA LYS A 67 -10.81 -19.23 -5.65
C LYS A 67 -9.70 -20.21 -5.99
N ASP A 68 -10.08 -21.42 -6.35
CA ASP A 68 -9.15 -22.42 -6.87
C ASP A 68 -8.46 -21.90 -8.13
N MET A 69 -7.14 -22.11 -8.20
CA MET A 69 -6.39 -21.92 -9.44
C MET A 69 -6.66 -23.09 -10.37
N MET A 70 -6.46 -22.86 -11.67
CA MET A 70 -6.68 -23.87 -12.69
C MET A 70 -5.97 -25.19 -12.36
N VAL A 71 -6.64 -26.29 -12.65
CA VAL A 71 -6.03 -27.62 -12.66
C VAL A 71 -5.28 -27.74 -13.99
N ASN A 72 -4.00 -28.09 -13.96
CA ASN A 72 -3.27 -28.32 -15.21
C ASN A 72 -3.82 -29.56 -15.94
N VAL A 73 -3.43 -29.75 -17.21
CA VAL A 73 -3.81 -30.92 -18.03
C VAL A 73 -3.43 -32.28 -17.41
N TYR A 74 -2.55 -32.28 -16.41
CA TYR A 74 -2.13 -33.47 -15.65
C TYR A 74 -2.87 -33.64 -14.32
N GLY A 75 -3.92 -32.85 -14.04
CA GLY A 75 -4.72 -32.99 -12.83
C GLY A 75 -4.10 -32.37 -11.57
N GLN A 76 -2.96 -31.69 -11.67
CA GLN A 76 -2.34 -31.03 -10.51
C GLN A 76 -3.05 -29.71 -10.20
N ARG A 77 -3.47 -29.57 -8.93
CA ARG A 77 -4.03 -28.32 -8.40
C ARG A 77 -2.89 -27.37 -8.04
N HIS A 78 -2.88 -26.17 -8.61
CA HIS A 78 -1.90 -25.13 -8.29
C HIS A 78 -2.22 -24.33 -7.01
N GLY A 79 -3.11 -24.84 -6.15
CA GLY A 79 -3.59 -24.15 -4.96
C GLY A 79 -4.72 -23.15 -5.26
N HIS A 80 -4.83 -22.10 -4.44
CA HIS A 80 -5.84 -21.05 -4.57
C HIS A 80 -5.20 -19.68 -4.81
N PHE A 81 -5.90 -18.79 -5.50
CA PHE A 81 -5.48 -17.40 -5.64
C PHE A 81 -5.40 -16.74 -4.25
N ASN A 82 -4.27 -16.09 -3.94
CA ASN A 82 -4.06 -15.39 -2.68
C ASN A 82 -3.48 -13.99 -2.91
N TYR A 83 -4.32 -13.12 -3.45
CA TYR A 83 -3.94 -11.74 -3.75
C TYR A 83 -3.72 -10.91 -2.48
N LYS A 84 -4.37 -11.29 -1.36
CA LYS A 84 -4.13 -10.65 -0.06
C LYS A 84 -2.70 -10.87 0.42
N GLN A 85 -2.18 -12.10 0.38
CA GLN A 85 -0.82 -12.39 0.77
C GLN A 85 0.21 -11.69 -0.14
N ILE A 86 -0.03 -11.68 -1.46
CA ILE A 86 0.81 -10.96 -2.41
C ILE A 86 0.83 -9.45 -2.06
N ARG A 87 -0.31 -8.86 -1.73
CA ARG A 87 -0.39 -7.45 -1.31
C ARG A 87 0.47 -7.18 -0.08
N THR A 88 0.40 -8.04 0.94
CA THR A 88 1.18 -7.91 2.16
C THR A 88 2.67 -7.97 1.84
N LYS A 89 3.12 -8.95 1.07
CA LYS A 89 4.52 -9.07 0.64
C LYS A 89 5.03 -7.84 -0.11
N LEU A 90 4.25 -7.29 -1.04
CA LEU A 90 4.64 -6.07 -1.76
C LEU A 90 4.84 -4.89 -0.81
N LEU A 91 3.94 -4.70 0.17
CA LEU A 91 4.06 -3.64 1.16
C LEU A 91 5.30 -3.82 2.03
N GLU A 92 5.59 -5.04 2.47
CA GLU A 92 6.80 -5.35 3.24
C GLU A 92 8.08 -5.08 2.43
N ILE A 93 8.12 -5.49 1.16
CA ILE A 93 9.25 -5.23 0.25
C ILE A 93 9.45 -3.73 0.09
N LYS A 94 8.38 -2.96 -0.15
CA LYS A 94 8.46 -1.50 -0.28
C LYS A 94 8.96 -0.86 1.01
N HIS A 95 8.43 -1.28 2.16
CA HIS A 95 8.85 -0.76 3.46
C HIS A 95 10.35 -1.00 3.71
N LYS A 96 10.86 -2.22 3.45
CA LYS A 96 12.29 -2.52 3.55
C LYS A 96 13.15 -1.68 2.61
N LEU A 97 12.67 -1.40 1.40
CA LEU A 97 13.36 -0.53 0.44
C LEU A 97 13.43 0.93 0.93
N ASP A 98 12.31 1.44 1.43
CA ASP A 98 12.22 2.80 1.96
C ASP A 98 13.10 2.98 3.22
N GLN A 99 13.18 1.95 4.08
CA GLN A 99 14.08 1.92 5.23
C GLN A 99 15.55 1.96 4.82
N ARG A 100 15.99 1.06 3.91
CA ARG A 100 17.38 1.06 3.42
C ARG A 100 17.78 2.40 2.82
N LYS A 101 16.89 3.00 2.01
CA LYS A 101 17.16 4.31 1.40
C LYS A 101 17.34 5.43 2.45
N ARG A 102 16.66 5.33 3.60
CA ARG A 102 16.82 6.28 4.71
C ARG A 102 18.12 6.05 5.48
N GLU A 103 18.51 4.79 5.69
CA GLU A 103 19.76 4.42 6.39
C GLU A 103 21.01 4.76 5.55
N GLU A 104 20.94 4.62 4.24
CA GLU A 104 21.98 5.05 3.29
C GLU A 104 22.10 6.59 3.17
N GLN A 105 21.21 7.35 3.82
CA GLN A 105 21.34 8.80 4.00
C GLN A 105 21.78 9.13 5.44
N PRO A 106 23.07 9.08 5.78
CA PRO A 106 23.54 9.55 7.07
C PRO A 106 23.66 11.09 7.13
N ALA A 107 22.90 11.69 8.05
CA ALA A 107 23.24 12.81 8.93
C ALA A 107 23.99 14.04 8.36
N SER A 108 23.36 14.86 7.50
CA SER A 108 23.81 16.23 7.24
C SER A 108 22.71 17.30 7.27
N GLU A 109 21.66 17.09 8.07
CA GLU A 109 20.72 18.16 8.45
C GLU A 109 20.49 18.12 9.97
N MET A 110 21.57 18.41 10.71
CA MET A 110 21.48 18.92 12.06
C MET A 110 22.36 20.18 12.12
N ASP A 111 21.79 21.32 11.75
CA ASP A 111 22.21 22.63 12.26
C ASP A 111 21.00 23.58 12.38
N GLN A 112 20.58 23.76 13.64
CA GLN A 112 20.04 24.95 14.32
C GLN A 112 19.24 25.97 13.48
N THR A 113 18.02 26.33 13.90
CA THR A 113 17.86 27.48 14.81
C THR A 113 16.61 27.37 15.68
N GLU A 114 16.85 27.17 16.97
CA GLU A 114 16.03 27.74 18.05
C GLU A 114 16.19 29.28 18.00
N ALA A 115 15.29 29.99 17.31
CA ALA A 115 15.22 31.45 17.38
C ALA A 115 13.80 31.93 17.05
N GLY A 116 12.83 31.57 17.90
CA GLY A 116 11.45 32.00 17.75
C GLY A 116 10.70 32.20 19.06
N MET A 117 11.40 32.31 20.19
CA MET A 117 10.80 32.72 21.46
C MET A 117 11.10 34.20 21.67
N LYS A 118 10.31 35.07 21.01
CA LYS A 118 10.21 36.49 21.36
C LYS A 118 8.88 36.71 22.04
N GLN A 119 8.95 36.56 23.36
CA GLN A 119 8.36 37.44 24.37
C GLN A 119 7.49 38.58 23.80
N LEU A 120 6.17 38.45 23.88
CA LEU A 120 5.29 39.61 23.98
C LEU A 120 4.88 39.76 25.45
N THR A 121 5.25 40.90 25.98
CA THR A 121 4.96 41.41 27.31
C THR A 121 3.47 41.65 27.51
N ILE A 122 3.06 41.45 28.76
CA ILE A 122 1.75 41.72 29.33
C ILE A 122 1.46 43.22 29.26
N GLU A 123 0.29 43.58 28.75
CA GLU A 123 -0.46 44.75 29.21
C GLU A 123 -1.84 44.25 29.65
N ASP A 124 -2.14 44.52 30.92
CA ASP A 124 -3.38 44.23 31.63
C ASP A 124 -4.52 45.20 31.22
N GLU A 125 -5.72 44.89 31.70
CA GLU A 125 -6.97 45.68 31.75
C GLU A 125 -7.93 45.51 30.55
N GLU A 126 -9.21 45.14 30.68
CA GLU A 126 -10.15 45.18 31.81
C GLU A 126 -11.12 43.98 31.79
N ALA A 127 -11.59 43.65 33.00
CA ALA A 127 -12.71 42.77 33.27
C ALA A 127 -14.04 43.31 32.73
N THR A 128 -14.95 42.44 32.31
CA THR A 128 -16.34 42.48 32.80
C THR A 128 -17.00 41.10 32.70
N ASP A 129 -17.82 40.89 33.72
CA ASP A 129 -18.53 39.72 34.20
C ASP A 129 -19.76 39.35 33.34
N VAL A 130 -20.45 38.27 33.76
CA VAL A 130 -21.89 37.97 33.60
C VAL A 130 -22.30 36.78 32.70
N LYS A 131 -22.40 35.64 33.41
CA LYS A 131 -23.49 34.63 33.48
C LYS A 131 -23.77 33.60 32.36
N GLU A 132 -23.85 32.37 32.86
CA GLU A 132 -24.64 31.23 32.39
C GLU A 132 -26.06 31.61 31.96
N GLU A 133 -26.57 30.95 30.91
CA GLU A 133 -27.82 30.18 31.01
C GLU A 133 -27.99 29.19 29.86
N GLN A 134 -28.73 28.13 30.16
CA GLN A 134 -28.85 26.85 29.48
C GLN A 134 -29.94 26.84 28.37
N MET A 135 -29.81 25.84 27.49
CA MET A 135 -30.88 25.04 26.85
C MET A 135 -32.10 25.73 26.18
N ALA A 136 -32.34 25.42 24.91
CA ALA A 136 -33.59 24.77 24.45
C ALA A 136 -33.68 24.63 22.91
N ASP A 137 -34.10 23.43 22.51
CA ASP A 137 -35.02 23.09 21.42
C ASP A 137 -34.77 23.60 19.98
N ASN A 138 -34.50 22.66 19.07
CA ASN A 138 -34.84 22.85 17.66
C ASN A 138 -35.48 21.56 17.13
N LYS A 139 -36.82 21.55 17.11
CA LYS A 139 -37.66 20.55 16.45
C LYS A 139 -38.23 21.14 15.16
N GLU A 140 -38.16 20.31 14.11
CA GLU A 140 -39.02 20.25 12.91
C GLU A 140 -39.05 21.50 11.99
N ALA A 141 -39.11 21.38 10.66
CA ALA A 141 -39.95 20.48 9.90
C ALA A 141 -39.41 20.18 8.50
N THR A 142 -39.75 18.98 8.02
CA THR A 142 -39.57 18.44 6.66
C THR A 142 -40.77 18.86 5.75
N PRO A 143 -40.84 18.50 4.45
CA PRO A 143 -41.29 19.39 3.39
C PRO A 143 -42.71 19.06 2.89
N ARG A 144 -43.26 19.94 2.05
CA ARG A 144 -44.30 19.59 1.06
C ARG A 144 -43.91 20.13 -0.30
#